data_AF-A0A9D6CEL5-F1
#
_entry.id   AF-A0A9D6CEL5-F1
#
_cell.length_a   1.000
_cell.length_b   1.000
_cell.length_c   1.000
_cell.angle_alpha   90.00
_cell.angle_beta   90.00
_cell.angle_gamma   90.00
#
_symmetry.space_group_name_H-M   'P 1'
#
loop_
_entity.id
_entity.type
_entity.pdbx_description
1 polymer ?
#
loop_
_entity_poly.entity_id
_entity_poly.type
_entity_poly.pdbx_seq_one_letter_code
_entity_poly.pdbx_strand_id
1 'polypeptide(L)'
;MASSVAWAVGFMLAAAGSPFAAGQYAVSLRGGEPDLAASVVTALPQGLEIRSPDARTGERRELVAWDLVRGISAGDASVRAPGSEMMPMAVELWRARIRIERGDAELARPLLERHRARYLGLDGPTAQLVWEGLLRSAVEAGDRRESVVPWLECLRLGSDGEASRFPSLGAVLDDSTGLLPSLPPFIPEDGREALVQLCEQGAGVAVGDNPAVSRSASVELAARVGMRLARVMRLAGGAVTVAGAASPQAGGAAPAEQALALIEAIVVAADPRARAAAVAAFDRAFPEPPSFLASWRLAAIGAGAARDARGVADGEPRVAALESAAIELLAVPASGLDRTGLVDAYALEEAARLVREAGNEALAARLESLRDERLSRNVGAQARPTTSTTTAP
;
A
#
# COMPACT_ATOMS: atom_id res chain seq x y z
N MET A 1 60.08 -18.52 -4.14
CA MET A 1 60.26 -18.23 -2.71
C MET A 1 58.88 -18.08 -2.10
N ALA A 2 58.45 -19.11 -1.40
CA ALA A 2 57.12 -19.24 -0.82
C ALA A 2 57.11 -18.66 0.60
N SER A 3 56.03 -18.00 1.00
CA SER A 3 55.74 -17.70 2.39
C SER A 3 54.23 -17.68 2.58
N SER A 4 53.72 -18.86 2.94
CA SER A 4 52.37 -19.08 3.45
C SER A 4 52.34 -18.66 4.92
N VAL A 5 51.44 -17.74 5.29
CA VAL A 5 51.14 -17.42 6.69
C VAL A 5 49.74 -17.97 7.00
N ALA A 6 49.70 -19.07 7.73
CA ALA A 6 48.49 -19.68 8.24
C ALA A 6 48.06 -18.96 9.53
N TRP A 7 46.87 -18.36 9.53
CA TRP A 7 46.21 -17.88 10.75
C TRP A 7 45.19 -18.91 11.20
N ALA A 8 45.51 -19.62 12.28
CA ALA A 8 44.57 -20.45 13.02
C ALA A 8 43.76 -19.54 13.97
N VAL A 9 42.47 -19.37 13.69
CA VAL A 9 41.53 -18.71 14.62
C VAL A 9 40.85 -19.81 15.43
N GLY A 10 41.22 -19.92 16.71
CA GLY A 10 40.56 -20.78 17.68
C GLY A 10 39.20 -20.18 18.07
N PHE A 11 38.13 -20.91 17.80
CA PHE A 11 36.79 -20.62 18.31
C PHE A 11 36.70 -21.11 19.76
N MET A 12 36.86 -20.19 20.73
CA MET A 12 36.50 -20.44 22.13
C MET A 12 35.00 -20.25 22.30
N LEU A 13 34.27 -21.35 22.52
CA LEU A 13 32.90 -21.31 23.04
C LEU A 13 32.95 -20.85 24.51
N ALA A 14 32.77 -19.56 24.74
CA ALA A 14 32.46 -19.05 26.07
C ALA A 14 30.94 -19.15 26.28
N ALA A 15 30.51 -20.20 27.00
CA ALA A 15 29.17 -20.26 27.56
C ALA A 15 29.08 -19.23 28.70
N ALA A 16 28.72 -17.99 28.36
CA ALA A 16 28.42 -16.96 29.34
C ALA A 16 27.08 -17.27 30.02
N GLY A 17 27.15 -17.93 31.18
CA GLY A 17 26.05 -17.94 32.13
C GLY A 17 25.83 -16.53 32.66
N SER A 18 24.77 -15.86 32.20
CA SER A 18 24.40 -14.53 32.70
C SER A 18 23.79 -14.67 34.10
N PRO A 19 24.33 -13.99 35.13
CA PRO A 19 23.72 -13.98 36.45
C PRO A 19 22.46 -13.11 36.40
N PHE A 20 21.29 -13.75 36.32
CA PHE A 20 20.00 -13.08 36.48
C PHE A 20 19.85 -12.61 37.93
N ALA A 21 20.08 -11.32 38.16
CA ALA A 21 19.64 -10.63 39.36
C ALA A 21 18.65 -9.51 38.97
N ALA A 22 17.38 -9.70 39.40
CA ALA A 22 16.23 -8.79 39.41
C ALA A 22 15.51 -8.43 38.08
N GLY A 23 15.44 -9.36 37.11
CA GLY A 23 14.30 -9.45 36.19
C GLY A 23 13.46 -10.67 36.56
N GLN A 24 12.16 -10.52 36.83
CA GLN A 24 11.27 -11.65 37.08
C GLN A 24 11.06 -12.51 35.83
N TYR A 25 11.30 -11.92 34.65
CA TYR A 25 11.12 -12.55 33.36
C TYR A 25 12.34 -12.32 32.46
N ALA A 26 12.63 -13.31 31.63
CA ALA A 26 13.54 -13.23 30.51
C ALA A 26 12.75 -13.39 29.21
N VAL A 27 12.86 -12.44 28.29
CA VAL A 27 12.25 -12.51 26.96
C VAL A 27 13.35 -12.78 25.95
N SER A 28 13.38 -13.99 25.41
CA SER A 28 14.34 -14.34 24.36
C SER A 28 13.84 -13.83 23.02
N LEU A 29 14.70 -13.16 22.28
CA LEU A 29 14.38 -12.58 20.97
C LEU A 29 14.85 -13.48 19.82
N ARG A 30 14.26 -13.27 18.64
CA ARG A 30 14.71 -13.86 17.37
C ARG A 30 15.72 -12.92 16.70
N GLY A 31 16.50 -13.47 15.77
CA GLY A 31 17.46 -12.70 14.97
C GLY A 31 18.85 -12.55 15.60
N GLY A 32 19.11 -13.20 16.74
CA GLY A 32 20.40 -13.09 17.44
C GLY A 32 20.51 -11.86 18.34
N GLU A 33 19.41 -11.11 18.49
CA GLU A 33 19.30 -10.02 19.46
C GLU A 33 19.44 -10.55 20.90
N PRO A 34 20.03 -9.76 21.81
CA PRO A 34 20.18 -10.15 23.21
C PRO A 34 18.83 -10.32 23.89
N ASP A 35 18.75 -11.27 24.82
CA ASP A 35 17.58 -11.49 25.65
C ASP A 35 17.27 -10.25 26.51
N LEU A 36 15.99 -9.91 26.64
CA LEU A 36 15.54 -8.77 27.42
C LEU A 36 15.16 -9.22 28.83
N ALA A 37 15.81 -8.63 29.84
CA ALA A 37 15.41 -8.79 31.23
C ALA A 37 14.26 -7.82 31.55
N ALA A 38 13.16 -8.37 32.10
CA ALA A 38 11.96 -7.60 32.42
C ALA A 38 11.52 -7.84 33.87
N SER A 39 11.08 -6.78 34.54
CA SER A 39 10.42 -6.86 35.84
C SER A 39 8.95 -7.25 35.68
N VAL A 40 8.30 -6.81 34.60
CA VAL A 40 6.91 -7.12 34.26
C VAL A 40 6.80 -7.42 32.77
N VAL A 41 6.00 -8.44 32.44
CA VAL A 41 5.66 -8.82 31.07
C VAL A 41 4.15 -8.90 30.94
N THR A 42 3.58 -8.15 30.01
CA THR A 42 2.14 -8.15 29.71
C THR A 42 1.93 -8.54 28.25
N ALA A 43 1.22 -9.64 28.02
CA ALA A 43 0.85 -10.08 26.69
C ALA A 43 -0.34 -9.26 26.18
N LEU A 44 -0.13 -8.49 25.11
CA LEU A 44 -1.17 -7.71 24.45
C LEU A 44 -1.37 -8.24 23.02
N PRO A 45 -2.54 -7.99 22.39
CA PRO A 45 -2.73 -8.31 20.98
C PRO A 45 -1.67 -7.67 20.08
N GLN A 46 -1.35 -6.39 20.30
CA GLN A 46 -0.39 -5.62 19.50
C GLN A 46 1.09 -6.01 19.69
N GLY A 47 1.42 -6.75 20.76
CA GLY A 47 2.78 -7.14 21.09
C GLY A 47 2.94 -7.53 22.56
N LEU A 48 4.18 -7.74 22.97
CA LEU A 48 4.56 -7.99 24.36
C LEU A 48 5.01 -6.68 25.00
N GLU A 49 4.20 -6.11 25.90
CA GLU A 49 4.66 -4.96 26.71
C GLU A 49 5.62 -5.49 27.78
N ILE A 50 6.86 -5.01 27.71
CA ILE A 50 7.87 -5.29 28.72
C ILE A 50 8.15 -4.02 29.51
N ARG A 51 8.39 -4.21 30.80
CA ARG A 51 8.94 -3.17 31.66
C ARG A 51 10.27 -3.62 32.17
N SER A 52 11.30 -2.85 31.88
CA SER A 52 12.68 -3.14 32.26
C SER A 52 13.19 -2.06 33.21
N PRO A 53 13.99 -2.43 34.22
CA PRO A 53 14.63 -1.44 35.07
C PRO A 53 15.59 -0.58 34.24
N ASP A 54 15.44 0.74 34.31
CA ASP A 54 16.32 1.70 33.64
C ASP A 54 17.09 2.49 34.70
N ALA A 55 18.42 2.51 34.61
CA ALA A 55 19.27 3.16 35.61
C ALA A 55 19.09 4.68 35.68
N ARG A 56 18.52 5.33 34.65
CA ARG A 56 18.30 6.77 34.57
C ARG A 56 16.85 7.16 34.89
N THR A 57 15.87 6.39 34.40
CA THR A 57 14.44 6.74 34.52
C THR A 57 13.66 5.85 35.50
N GLY A 58 14.30 4.83 36.08
CA GLY A 58 13.69 3.86 36.99
C GLY A 58 13.01 2.71 36.25
N GLU A 59 12.17 3.01 35.26
CA GLU A 59 11.47 2.02 34.44
C GLU A 59 11.44 2.47 32.97
N ARG A 60 11.78 1.56 32.05
CA ARG A 60 11.59 1.71 30.61
C ARG A 60 10.47 0.77 30.17
N ARG A 61 9.49 1.30 29.44
CA ARG A 61 8.43 0.52 28.81
C ARG A 61 8.72 0.36 27.33
N GLU A 62 8.57 -0.85 26.82
CA GLU A 62 8.79 -1.16 25.42
C GLU A 62 7.76 -2.19 24.95
N LEU A 63 7.25 -2.00 23.73
CA LEU A 63 6.33 -2.93 23.10
C LEU A 63 7.07 -3.74 22.05
N VAL A 64 7.30 -5.02 22.34
CA VAL A 64 8.02 -5.95 21.44
C VAL A 64 7.02 -6.68 20.55
N ALA A 65 7.18 -6.58 19.24
CA ALA A 65 6.32 -7.26 18.29
C ALA A 65 6.41 -8.80 18.40
N TRP A 66 5.28 -9.51 18.22
CA TRP A 66 5.22 -10.96 18.48
C TRP A 66 6.15 -11.80 17.59
N ASP A 67 6.38 -11.37 16.36
CA ASP A 67 7.33 -11.97 15.42
C ASP A 67 8.79 -11.94 15.91
N LEU A 68 9.13 -11.03 16.82
CA LEU A 68 10.46 -10.97 17.43
C LEU A 68 10.59 -11.85 18.67
N VAL A 69 9.50 -12.21 19.35
CA VAL A 69 9.53 -12.95 20.63
C VAL A 69 9.74 -14.45 20.44
N ARG A 70 10.96 -14.96 20.66
CA ARG A 70 11.31 -16.39 20.58
C ARG A 70 10.71 -17.20 21.72
N GLY A 71 10.71 -16.65 22.92
CA GLY A 71 10.20 -17.30 24.13
C GLY A 71 10.18 -16.35 25.31
N ILE A 72 9.43 -16.72 26.34
CA ILE A 72 9.31 -15.98 27.59
C ILE A 72 9.56 -17.00 28.71
N SER A 73 10.50 -16.71 29.60
CA SER A 73 10.82 -17.54 30.75
C SER A 73 10.60 -16.75 32.03
N ALA A 74 9.89 -17.34 33.00
CA ALA A 74 9.80 -16.78 34.34
C ALA A 74 11.01 -17.23 35.16
N GLY A 75 11.47 -16.38 36.08
CA GLY A 75 12.54 -16.73 37.03
C GLY A 75 12.15 -17.87 37.98
N ASP A 76 10.85 -18.11 38.15
CA ASP A 76 10.29 -19.28 38.84
C ASP A 76 9.62 -20.21 37.83
N ALA A 77 10.16 -21.43 37.68
CA ALA A 77 9.65 -22.44 36.74
C ALA A 77 8.23 -22.94 37.07
N SER A 78 7.73 -22.70 38.29
CA SER A 78 6.35 -23.02 38.68
C SER A 78 5.32 -22.01 38.16
N VAL A 79 5.78 -20.84 37.70
CA VAL A 79 4.93 -19.76 37.17
C VAL A 79 4.83 -19.90 35.65
N ARG A 80 3.59 -20.04 35.15
CA ARG A 80 3.33 -20.02 33.70
C ARG A 80 3.71 -18.65 33.13
N ALA A 81 4.55 -18.65 32.09
CA ALA A 81 4.94 -17.41 31.40
C ALA A 81 3.72 -16.70 30.78
N PRO A 82 3.55 -15.38 30.97
CA PRO A 82 2.50 -14.59 30.34
C PRO A 82 2.53 -14.74 28.81
N GLY A 83 1.37 -14.85 28.16
CA GLY A 83 1.27 -14.90 26.69
C GLY A 83 1.74 -16.20 26.05
N SER A 84 1.93 -17.27 26.81
CA SER A 84 2.29 -18.60 26.29
C SER A 84 1.38 -19.10 25.15
N GLU A 85 0.10 -18.73 25.20
CA GLU A 85 -0.94 -19.01 24.22
C GLU A 85 -0.76 -18.24 22.90
N MET A 86 -0.01 -17.14 22.90
CA MET A 86 0.32 -16.34 21.72
C MET A 86 1.56 -16.87 21.00
N MET A 87 2.33 -17.78 21.60
CA MET A 87 3.58 -18.29 21.03
C MET A 87 3.41 -19.04 19.69
N PRO A 88 2.36 -19.85 19.46
CA PRO A 88 2.12 -20.45 18.14
C PRO A 88 1.97 -19.38 17.04
N MET A 89 1.20 -18.32 17.33
CA MET A 89 1.04 -17.18 16.41
C MET A 89 2.37 -16.45 16.20
N ALA A 90 3.13 -16.17 17.26
CA ALA A 90 4.45 -15.54 17.17
C ALA A 90 5.40 -16.29 16.22
N VAL A 91 5.38 -17.63 16.25
CA VAL A 91 6.15 -18.46 15.32
C VAL A 91 5.65 -18.34 13.88
N GLU A 92 4.33 -18.35 13.66
CA GLU A 92 3.77 -18.18 12.31
C GLU A 92 4.10 -16.81 11.72
N LEU A 93 3.96 -15.73 12.50
CA LEU A 93 4.27 -14.37 12.07
C LEU A 93 5.75 -14.18 11.76
N TRP A 94 6.65 -14.71 12.60
CA TRP A 94 8.09 -14.74 12.30
C TRP A 94 8.38 -15.47 10.99
N ARG A 95 7.77 -16.65 10.81
CA ARG A 95 7.92 -17.46 9.60
C ARG A 95 7.37 -16.77 8.35
N ALA A 96 6.33 -15.96 8.48
CA ALA A 96 5.81 -15.15 7.39
C ALA A 96 6.77 -14.00 7.05
N ARG A 97 7.26 -13.27 8.07
CA ARG A 97 8.23 -12.18 7.90
C ARG A 97 9.47 -12.62 7.13
N ILE A 98 10.10 -13.69 7.59
CA ILE A 98 11.33 -14.24 6.98
C ILE A 98 11.10 -14.66 5.52
N ARG A 99 9.91 -15.17 5.18
CA ARG A 99 9.57 -15.53 3.80
C ARG A 99 9.46 -14.30 2.91
N ILE A 100 8.75 -13.28 3.37
CA ILE A 100 8.64 -12.01 2.63
C ILE A 100 10.01 -11.37 2.43
N GLU A 101 10.85 -11.33 3.48
CA GLU A 101 12.24 -10.83 3.39
C GLU A 101 13.10 -11.59 2.37
N ARG A 102 12.74 -12.85 2.05
CA ARG A 102 13.43 -13.68 1.06
C ARG A 102 12.79 -13.66 -0.33
N GLY A 103 11.67 -12.95 -0.50
CA GLY A 103 10.89 -12.93 -1.74
C GLY A 103 9.97 -14.14 -1.94
N ASP A 104 9.63 -14.86 -0.87
CA ASP A 104 8.69 -15.99 -0.89
C ASP A 104 7.29 -15.55 -0.39
N ALA A 105 6.75 -14.43 -0.90
CA ALA A 105 5.53 -13.83 -0.34
C ALA A 105 4.28 -14.71 -0.53
N GLU A 106 4.25 -15.55 -1.57
CA GLU A 106 3.19 -16.54 -1.79
C GLU A 106 3.10 -17.54 -0.62
N LEU A 107 4.24 -18.02 -0.14
CA LEU A 107 4.31 -18.96 0.98
C LEU A 107 4.05 -18.28 2.34
N ALA A 108 4.20 -16.96 2.42
CA ALA A 108 3.90 -16.18 3.61
C ALA A 108 2.41 -15.90 3.77
N ARG A 109 1.70 -15.67 2.66
CA ARG A 109 0.28 -15.27 2.63
C ARG A 109 -0.65 -16.13 3.50
N PRO A 110 -0.66 -17.49 3.41
CA PRO A 110 -1.56 -18.30 4.22
C PRO A 110 -1.27 -18.23 5.73
N LEU A 111 -0.04 -17.87 6.13
CA LEU A 111 0.30 -17.70 7.55
C LEU A 111 -0.27 -16.38 8.08
N LEU A 112 -0.28 -15.33 7.27
CA LEU A 112 -0.81 -14.01 7.63
C LEU A 112 -2.34 -13.98 7.60
N GLU A 113 -2.96 -14.62 6.60
CA GLU A 113 -4.42 -14.65 6.44
C GLU A 113 -5.15 -15.25 7.65
N ARG A 114 -4.55 -16.24 8.32
CA ARG A 114 -5.08 -16.82 9.58
C ARG A 114 -5.28 -15.80 10.68
N HIS A 115 -4.51 -14.72 10.66
CA HIS A 115 -4.51 -13.68 11.68
C HIS A 115 -5.22 -12.39 11.22
N ARG A 116 -5.69 -12.32 9.97
CA ARG A 116 -6.32 -11.13 9.37
C ARG A 116 -7.45 -10.57 10.23
N ALA A 117 -8.41 -11.42 10.61
CA ALA A 117 -9.56 -11.00 11.41
C ALA A 117 -9.17 -10.52 12.82
N ARG A 118 -8.06 -11.03 13.37
CA ARG A 118 -7.58 -10.66 14.70
C ARG A 118 -6.98 -9.26 14.73
N TYR A 119 -6.33 -8.83 13.65
CA TYR A 119 -5.59 -7.57 13.59
C TYR A 119 -6.32 -6.44 12.87
N LEU A 120 -7.57 -6.66 12.47
CA LEU A 120 -8.39 -5.63 11.84
C LEU A 120 -8.67 -4.48 12.81
N GLY A 121 -8.28 -3.26 12.42
CA GLY A 121 -8.42 -2.06 13.24
C GLY A 121 -7.56 -2.04 14.51
N LEU A 122 -6.62 -2.99 14.70
CA LEU A 122 -5.69 -2.96 15.82
C LEU A 122 -4.43 -2.16 15.48
N ASP A 123 -3.85 -1.51 16.49
CA ASP A 123 -2.62 -0.75 16.36
C ASP A 123 -1.37 -1.61 16.65
N GLY A 124 -0.21 -0.99 16.44
CA GLY A 124 1.07 -1.52 16.90
C GLY A 124 1.82 -2.36 15.87
N PRO A 125 3.07 -2.73 16.21
CA PRO A 125 4.01 -3.27 15.25
C PRO A 125 3.64 -4.68 14.76
N THR A 126 2.87 -5.45 15.54
CA THR A 126 2.38 -6.76 15.10
C THR A 126 1.25 -6.62 14.07
N ALA A 127 0.36 -5.63 14.22
CA ALA A 127 -0.67 -5.34 13.23
C ALA A 127 -0.03 -4.84 11.92
N GLN A 128 0.96 -3.94 12.04
CA GLN A 128 1.74 -3.46 10.89
C GLN A 128 2.40 -4.59 10.11
N LEU A 129 2.99 -5.58 10.80
CA LEU A 129 3.57 -6.76 10.14
C LEU A 129 2.53 -7.51 9.31
N VAL A 130 1.35 -7.77 9.89
CA VAL A 130 0.30 -8.56 9.25
C VAL A 130 -0.22 -7.86 8.01
N TRP A 131 -0.58 -6.58 8.14
CA TRP A 131 -1.15 -5.83 7.03
C TRP A 131 -0.14 -5.51 5.95
N GLU A 132 1.07 -5.10 6.29
CA GLU A 132 2.11 -4.85 5.29
C GLU A 132 2.53 -6.15 4.59
N GLY A 133 2.59 -7.27 5.31
CA GLY A 133 2.88 -8.56 4.72
C GLY A 133 1.81 -9.04 3.75
N LEU A 134 0.53 -8.90 4.11
CA LEU A 134 -0.60 -9.20 3.22
C LEU A 134 -0.59 -8.29 1.99
N LEU A 135 -0.29 -7.00 2.17
CA LEU A 135 -0.17 -6.05 1.08
C LEU A 135 0.94 -6.46 0.11
N ARG A 136 2.14 -6.78 0.61
CA ARG A 136 3.27 -7.24 -0.20
C ARG A 136 2.91 -8.50 -0.99
N SER A 137 2.32 -9.50 -0.33
CA SER A 137 1.86 -10.73 -1.00
C SER A 137 0.83 -10.45 -2.09
N ALA A 138 -0.12 -9.54 -1.86
CA ALA A 138 -1.15 -9.20 -2.84
C ALA A 138 -0.56 -8.44 -4.05
N VAL A 139 0.35 -7.48 -3.81
CA VAL A 139 1.02 -6.72 -4.86
C VAL A 139 1.91 -7.62 -5.72
N GLU A 140 2.67 -8.52 -5.10
CA GLU A 140 3.52 -9.49 -5.81
C GLU A 140 2.70 -10.45 -6.67
N ALA A 141 1.54 -10.90 -6.17
CA ALA A 141 0.61 -11.75 -6.93
C ALA A 141 -0.19 -11.00 -8.01
N GLY A 142 -0.08 -9.66 -8.09
CA GLY A 142 -0.93 -8.84 -8.96
C GLY A 142 -2.41 -8.82 -8.55
N ASP A 143 -2.73 -9.25 -7.33
CA ASP A 143 -4.09 -9.35 -6.80
C ASP A 143 -4.55 -8.03 -6.16
N ARG A 144 -5.05 -7.16 -7.02
CA ARG A 144 -5.49 -5.80 -6.62
C ARG A 144 -6.63 -5.83 -5.64
N ARG A 145 -7.54 -6.80 -5.75
CA ARG A 145 -8.71 -6.92 -4.87
C ARG A 145 -8.26 -7.18 -3.44
N GLU A 146 -7.32 -8.11 -3.27
CA GLU A 146 -6.78 -8.44 -1.96
C GLU A 146 -5.83 -7.37 -1.41
N SER A 147 -5.35 -6.44 -2.25
CA SER A 147 -4.49 -5.33 -1.80
C SER A 147 -5.25 -4.18 -1.11
N VAL A 148 -6.56 -4.00 -1.37
CA VAL A 148 -7.30 -2.81 -0.94
C VAL A 148 -7.35 -2.67 0.58
N VAL A 149 -7.79 -3.70 1.30
CA VAL A 149 -7.91 -3.64 2.76
C VAL A 149 -6.54 -3.54 3.43
N PRO A 150 -5.54 -4.37 3.09
CA PRO A 150 -4.18 -4.21 3.62
C PRO A 150 -3.57 -2.83 3.37
N TRP A 151 -3.82 -2.23 2.20
CA TRP A 151 -3.36 -0.87 1.91
C TRP A 151 -3.97 0.16 2.86
N LEU A 152 -5.28 0.13 3.06
CA LEU A 152 -5.96 1.08 3.96
C LEU A 152 -5.49 0.92 5.42
N GLU A 153 -5.25 -0.31 5.87
CA GLU A 153 -4.68 -0.56 7.21
C GLU A 153 -3.23 -0.08 7.32
N CYS A 154 -2.39 -0.31 6.31
CA CYS A 154 -1.02 0.22 6.30
C CYS A 154 -0.99 1.75 6.29
N LEU A 155 -1.89 2.39 5.54
CA LEU A 155 -2.02 3.85 5.51
C LEU A 155 -2.42 4.39 6.89
N ARG A 156 -3.39 3.73 7.55
CA ARG A 156 -3.82 4.07 8.91
C ARG A 156 -2.67 3.96 9.90
N LEU A 157 -2.03 2.79 9.98
CA LEU A 157 -0.93 2.53 10.92
C LEU A 157 0.29 3.44 10.66
N GLY A 158 0.66 3.65 9.40
CA GLY A 158 1.74 4.56 9.04
C GLY A 158 1.44 6.02 9.43
N SER A 159 0.17 6.43 9.38
CA SER A 159 -0.25 7.77 9.84
C SER A 159 -0.16 7.93 11.36
N ASP A 160 -0.22 6.82 12.10
CA ASP A 160 0.02 6.79 13.56
C ASP A 160 1.51 6.66 13.90
N GLY A 161 2.39 6.63 12.91
CA GLY A 161 3.84 6.56 13.08
C GLY A 161 4.40 5.14 13.20
N GLU A 162 3.60 4.11 12.92
CA GLU A 162 4.10 2.74 12.87
C GLU A 162 5.06 2.55 11.69
N ALA A 163 6.31 2.21 12.00
CA ALA A 163 7.33 1.97 11.00
C ALA A 163 7.12 0.64 10.26
N SER A 164 7.53 0.60 8.99
CA SER A 164 7.52 -0.63 8.20
C SER A 164 8.24 -1.79 8.92
N ARG A 165 7.67 -2.99 8.81
CA ARG A 165 8.28 -4.21 9.36
C ARG A 165 9.25 -4.89 8.39
N PHE A 166 9.45 -4.29 7.22
CA PHE A 166 10.33 -4.79 6.17
C PHE A 166 11.30 -3.69 5.69
N PRO A 167 12.11 -3.11 6.58
CA PRO A 167 12.97 -1.97 6.24
C PRO A 167 14.08 -2.28 5.23
N SER A 168 14.39 -3.57 5.01
CA SER A 168 15.34 -4.03 3.99
C SER A 168 14.73 -4.14 2.59
N LEU A 169 13.40 -4.07 2.48
CA LEU A 169 12.68 -4.14 1.22
C LEU A 169 12.26 -2.73 0.78
N GLY A 170 12.10 -2.53 -0.53
CA GLY A 170 11.51 -1.29 -1.05
C GLY A 170 10.13 -1.05 -0.44
N ALA A 171 9.79 0.23 -0.22
CA ALA A 171 8.48 0.65 0.25
C ALA A 171 7.40 0.22 -0.76
N VAL A 172 6.29 -0.32 -0.25
CA VAL A 172 5.14 -0.71 -1.09
C VAL A 172 4.25 0.49 -1.39
N LEU A 173 4.12 1.36 -0.38
CA LEU A 173 3.49 2.66 -0.51
C LEU A 173 4.53 3.65 -0.98
N ASP A 174 4.12 4.62 -1.77
CA ASP A 174 4.98 5.75 -2.09
C ASP A 174 5.19 6.62 -0.85
N ASP A 175 6.44 6.83 -0.42
CA ASP A 175 6.75 7.55 0.83
C ASP A 175 6.26 9.00 0.82
N SER A 176 6.16 9.63 -0.35
CA SER A 176 5.76 11.04 -0.48
C SER A 176 4.25 11.25 -0.41
N THR A 177 3.48 10.27 -0.86
CA THR A 177 2.01 10.37 -0.96
C THR A 177 1.27 9.42 -0.04
N GLY A 178 1.85 8.30 0.38
CA GLY A 178 1.17 7.18 1.05
C GLY A 178 0.24 6.38 0.14
N LEU A 179 0.22 6.67 -1.17
CA LEU A 179 -0.61 5.97 -2.15
C LEU A 179 0.06 4.67 -2.58
N LEU A 180 -0.76 3.69 -2.99
CA LEU A 180 -0.30 2.42 -3.55
C LEU A 180 -0.21 2.53 -5.08
N PRO A 181 1.01 2.54 -5.69
CA PRO A 181 1.16 2.73 -7.13
C PRO A 181 0.46 1.66 -7.97
N SER A 182 0.34 0.43 -7.45
CA SER A 182 -0.31 -0.71 -8.12
C SER A 182 -1.84 -0.68 -8.07
N LEU A 183 -2.44 0.29 -7.38
CA LEU A 183 -3.89 0.46 -7.26
C LEU A 183 -4.32 1.84 -7.83
N PRO A 184 -4.21 2.05 -9.15
CA PRO A 184 -4.59 3.31 -9.77
C PRO A 184 -6.12 3.53 -9.76
N PRO A 185 -6.59 4.78 -9.73
CA PRO A 185 -8.00 5.10 -9.92
C PRO A 185 -8.48 4.87 -11.37
N PHE A 186 -7.55 4.80 -12.32
CA PHE A 186 -7.82 4.60 -13.75
C PHE A 186 -7.45 3.16 -14.12
N ILE A 187 -8.48 2.32 -14.18
CA ILE A 187 -8.39 0.88 -14.49
C ILE A 187 -9.41 0.53 -15.57
N PRO A 188 -9.17 -0.51 -16.39
CA PRO A 188 -10.16 -1.03 -17.33
C PRO A 188 -11.52 -1.30 -16.67
N GLU A 189 -12.59 -1.32 -17.45
CA GLU A 189 -13.95 -1.62 -16.98
C GLU A 189 -14.01 -2.96 -16.22
N ASP A 190 -13.29 -3.96 -16.73
CA ASP A 190 -13.19 -5.28 -16.14
C ASP A 190 -12.62 -5.23 -14.71
N GLY A 191 -13.51 -5.48 -13.74
CA GLY A 191 -13.15 -5.54 -12.31
C GLY A 191 -13.15 -4.21 -11.58
N ARG A 192 -13.49 -3.10 -12.26
CA ARG A 192 -13.56 -1.76 -11.65
C ARG A 192 -14.58 -1.65 -10.53
N GLU A 193 -15.79 -2.12 -10.78
CA GLU A 193 -16.88 -2.05 -9.80
C GLU A 193 -16.56 -2.85 -8.54
N ALA A 194 -15.91 -4.01 -8.68
CA ALA A 194 -15.47 -4.80 -7.53
C ALA A 194 -14.45 -4.05 -6.66
N LEU A 195 -13.51 -3.32 -7.29
CA LEU A 195 -12.53 -2.51 -6.56
C LEU A 195 -13.16 -1.29 -5.90
N VAL A 196 -14.11 -0.64 -6.57
CA VAL A 196 -14.92 0.45 -5.99
C VAL A 196 -15.61 -0.03 -4.72
N GLN A 197 -16.33 -1.16 -4.78
CA GLN A 197 -17.03 -1.73 -3.62
C GLN A 197 -16.07 -2.08 -2.50
N LEU A 198 -14.90 -2.65 -2.80
CA LEU A 198 -13.88 -2.97 -1.79
C LEU A 198 -13.31 -1.70 -1.12
N CYS A 199 -13.09 -0.63 -1.87
CA CYS A 199 -12.61 0.64 -1.32
C CYS A 199 -13.64 1.25 -0.37
N GLU A 200 -14.94 1.19 -0.72
CA GLU A 200 -16.02 1.67 0.13
C GLU A 200 -16.24 0.80 1.38
N GLN A 201 -16.20 -0.52 1.21
CA GLN A 201 -16.31 -1.46 2.32
C GLN A 201 -15.13 -1.29 3.28
N GLY A 202 -13.91 -1.19 2.76
CA GLY A 202 -12.71 -0.94 3.57
C GLY A 202 -12.79 0.39 4.33
N ALA A 203 -13.30 1.44 3.69
CA ALA A 203 -13.56 2.73 4.34
C ALA A 203 -14.65 2.62 5.43
N GLY A 204 -15.70 1.82 5.21
CA GLY A 204 -16.76 1.57 6.18
C GLY A 204 -16.28 0.75 7.39
N VAL A 205 -15.40 -0.24 7.16
CA VAL A 205 -14.77 -1.05 8.22
C VAL A 205 -13.87 -0.21 9.11
N ALA A 206 -13.10 0.72 8.54
CA ALA A 206 -12.31 1.67 9.31
C ALA A 206 -13.21 2.48 10.28
N VAL A 207 -14.43 2.84 9.85
CA VAL A 207 -15.37 3.68 10.63
C VAL A 207 -16.27 2.87 11.60
N GLY A 208 -16.14 1.53 11.64
CA GLY A 208 -17.10 0.60 12.26
C GLY A 208 -17.55 0.87 13.71
N ASP A 209 -18.75 0.38 14.03
CA ASP A 209 -19.60 0.56 15.24
C ASP A 209 -19.01 0.19 16.62
N ASN A 210 -17.69 0.04 16.76
CA ASN A 210 -17.09 -0.29 18.05
C ASN A 210 -16.82 0.98 18.87
N PRO A 211 -17.63 1.32 19.90
CA PRO A 211 -17.50 2.57 20.66
C PRO A 211 -16.18 2.67 21.45
N ALA A 212 -15.41 1.59 21.53
CA ALA A 212 -14.09 1.56 22.16
C ALA A 212 -12.95 2.05 21.23
N VAL A 213 -13.15 2.05 19.91
CA VAL A 213 -12.21 2.66 18.96
C VAL A 213 -12.63 4.12 18.83
N SER A 214 -12.06 4.98 19.67
CA SER A 214 -12.13 6.43 19.46
C SER A 214 -11.74 6.71 18.00
N ARG A 215 -12.53 7.48 17.27
CA ARG A 215 -12.25 7.85 15.87
C ARG A 215 -10.91 8.56 15.82
N SER A 216 -9.84 7.81 15.60
CA SER A 216 -8.51 8.37 15.45
C SER A 216 -8.48 9.11 14.11
N ALA A 217 -7.67 10.17 14.03
CA ALA A 217 -7.48 10.90 12.79
C ALA A 217 -6.96 9.99 11.66
N SER A 218 -6.20 8.93 12.00
CA SER A 218 -5.69 7.93 11.06
C SER A 218 -6.79 7.06 10.46
N VAL A 219 -7.75 6.62 11.27
CA VAL A 219 -8.93 5.86 10.82
C VAL A 219 -9.75 6.69 9.83
N GLU A 220 -10.04 7.94 10.19
CA GLU A 220 -10.82 8.83 9.34
C GLU A 220 -10.07 9.16 8.04
N LEU A 221 -8.75 9.31 8.11
CA LEU A 221 -7.91 9.53 6.94
C LEU A 221 -7.97 8.33 5.97
N ALA A 222 -7.76 7.11 6.46
CA ALA A 222 -7.83 5.91 5.63
C ALA A 222 -9.21 5.78 4.97
N ALA A 223 -10.29 6.05 5.71
CA ALA A 223 -11.65 6.05 5.18
C ALA A 223 -11.85 7.11 4.09
N ARG A 224 -11.42 8.36 4.30
CA ARG A 224 -11.53 9.42 3.28
C ARG A 224 -10.73 9.10 2.02
N VAL A 225 -9.53 8.54 2.17
CA VAL A 225 -8.69 8.13 1.04
C VAL A 225 -9.35 7.00 0.25
N GLY A 226 -9.85 5.96 0.91
CA GLY A 226 -10.59 4.87 0.26
C GLY A 226 -11.83 5.34 -0.48
N MET A 227 -12.67 6.16 0.17
CA MET A 227 -13.88 6.73 -0.45
C MET A 227 -13.55 7.63 -1.65
N ARG A 228 -12.49 8.42 -1.56
CA ARG A 228 -12.09 9.29 -2.67
C ARG A 228 -11.54 8.48 -3.84
N LEU A 229 -10.72 7.46 -3.59
CA LEU A 229 -10.25 6.56 -4.65
C LEU A 229 -11.43 5.90 -5.38
N ALA A 230 -12.41 5.36 -4.65
CA ALA A 230 -13.62 4.78 -5.21
C ALA A 230 -14.40 5.78 -6.08
N ARG A 231 -14.50 7.03 -5.63
CA ARG A 231 -15.17 8.09 -6.40
C ARG A 231 -14.45 8.41 -7.70
N VAL A 232 -13.12 8.56 -7.68
CA VAL A 232 -12.36 8.80 -8.92
C VAL A 232 -12.51 7.61 -9.88
N MET A 233 -12.49 6.37 -9.39
CA MET A 233 -12.73 5.17 -10.23
C MET A 233 -14.10 5.21 -10.92
N ARG A 234 -15.16 5.63 -10.21
CA ARG A 234 -16.50 5.79 -10.80
C ARG A 234 -16.53 6.89 -11.86
N LEU A 235 -15.95 8.05 -11.55
CA LEU A 235 -15.85 9.18 -12.47
C LEU A 235 -15.11 8.77 -13.75
N ALA A 236 -14.01 8.04 -13.62
CA ALA A 236 -13.26 7.48 -14.74
C ALA A 236 -14.09 6.47 -15.56
N GLY A 237 -15.14 5.88 -14.98
CA GLY A 237 -16.10 4.98 -15.65
C GLY A 237 -17.26 5.72 -16.33
N GLY A 238 -17.23 7.05 -16.38
CA GLY A 238 -18.31 7.85 -16.95
C GLY A 238 -19.51 8.02 -16.02
N ALA A 239 -19.40 7.64 -14.74
CA ALA A 239 -20.46 7.93 -13.77
C ALA A 239 -20.63 9.44 -13.64
N VAL A 240 -21.86 9.92 -13.85
CA VAL A 240 -22.20 11.35 -13.69
C VAL A 240 -22.36 11.63 -12.20
N THR A 241 -21.54 12.52 -11.65
CA THR A 241 -21.75 13.01 -10.28
C THR A 241 -22.96 13.93 -10.22
N VAL A 242 -23.88 13.64 -9.29
CA VAL A 242 -24.87 14.59 -8.82
C VAL A 242 -24.14 15.72 -8.08
N ALA A 243 -24.48 16.97 -8.39
CA ALA A 243 -23.79 18.17 -7.95
C ALA A 243 -23.43 18.18 -6.45
N GLY A 244 -22.15 18.39 -6.16
CA GLY A 244 -21.61 18.45 -4.81
C GLY A 244 -20.09 18.28 -4.75
N ALA A 245 -19.36 18.79 -5.76
CA ALA A 245 -17.90 18.81 -5.73
C ALA A 245 -17.46 19.75 -4.59
N ALA A 246 -17.15 19.17 -3.44
CA ALA A 246 -16.49 19.91 -2.37
C ALA A 246 -15.17 20.45 -2.95
N SER A 247 -15.00 21.77 -2.91
CA SER A 247 -13.72 22.38 -3.28
C SER A 247 -12.59 21.70 -2.49
N PRO A 248 -11.43 21.43 -3.11
CA PRO A 248 -10.27 20.92 -2.39
C PRO A 248 -9.96 21.93 -1.28
N GLN A 249 -10.16 21.53 -0.02
CA GLN A 249 -9.81 22.38 1.11
C GLN A 249 -8.29 22.51 1.12
N ALA A 250 -7.82 23.72 0.81
CA ALA A 250 -6.41 24.06 0.79
C ALA A 250 -5.93 24.27 2.23
N GLY A 251 -5.36 23.23 2.83
CA GLY A 251 -4.62 23.30 4.09
C GLY A 251 -4.90 22.12 5.02
N GLY A 252 -3.84 21.36 5.34
CA GLY A 252 -3.87 20.34 6.40
C GLY A 252 -4.34 18.93 6.00
N ALA A 253 -4.68 18.69 4.73
CA ALA A 253 -4.97 17.34 4.25
C ALA A 253 -3.67 16.50 4.17
N ALA A 254 -3.77 15.21 4.47
CA ALA A 254 -2.66 14.30 4.28
C ALA A 254 -2.30 14.18 2.78
N PRO A 255 -1.03 13.90 2.42
CA PRO A 255 -0.59 13.84 1.03
C PRO A 255 -1.44 12.93 0.12
N ALA A 256 -1.82 11.74 0.59
CA ALA A 256 -2.69 10.80 -0.14
C ALA A 256 -4.03 11.43 -0.50
N GLU A 257 -4.66 12.06 0.49
CA GLU A 257 -5.97 12.69 0.35
C GLU A 257 -5.90 13.89 -0.61
N GLN A 258 -4.84 14.69 -0.52
CA GLN A 258 -4.58 15.84 -1.39
C GLN A 258 -4.34 15.41 -2.84
N ALA A 259 -3.49 14.40 -3.07
CA ALA A 259 -3.21 13.88 -4.40
C ALA A 259 -4.49 13.40 -5.09
N LEU A 260 -5.29 12.57 -4.43
CA LEU A 260 -6.56 12.11 -4.97
C LEU A 260 -7.58 13.24 -5.16
N ALA A 261 -7.59 14.27 -4.31
CA ALA A 261 -8.47 15.44 -4.47
C ALA A 261 -8.16 16.22 -5.75
N LEU A 262 -6.88 16.41 -6.04
CA LEU A 262 -6.43 17.13 -7.21
C LEU A 262 -6.68 16.32 -8.49
N ILE A 263 -6.50 15.00 -8.44
CA ILE A 263 -6.90 14.10 -9.52
C ILE A 263 -8.42 14.17 -9.76
N GLU A 264 -9.24 14.07 -8.71
CA GLU A 264 -10.69 14.21 -8.80
C GLU A 264 -11.08 15.55 -9.45
N ALA A 265 -10.46 16.65 -9.01
CA ALA A 265 -10.71 18.00 -9.52
C ALA A 265 -10.43 18.13 -11.02
N ILE A 266 -9.40 17.46 -11.55
CA ILE A 266 -9.10 17.44 -13.00
C ILE A 266 -10.22 16.73 -13.76
N VAL A 267 -10.71 15.59 -13.26
CA VAL A 267 -11.75 14.79 -13.93
C VAL A 267 -13.10 15.52 -13.95
N VAL A 268 -13.49 16.15 -12.83
CA VAL A 268 -14.80 16.81 -12.68
C VAL A 268 -14.83 18.27 -13.12
N ALA A 269 -13.68 18.84 -13.54
CA ALA A 269 -13.61 20.22 -13.98
C ALA A 269 -14.63 20.52 -15.08
N ALA A 270 -15.46 21.55 -14.88
CA ALA A 270 -16.67 21.79 -15.68
C ALA A 270 -16.43 22.10 -17.17
N ASP A 271 -15.26 22.65 -17.49
CA ASP A 271 -14.86 23.04 -18.83
C ASP A 271 -13.32 23.00 -18.99
N PRO A 272 -12.78 23.18 -20.21
CA PRO A 272 -11.33 23.13 -20.45
C PRO A 272 -10.51 24.16 -19.65
N ARG A 273 -11.06 25.34 -19.34
CA ARG A 273 -10.34 26.36 -18.55
C ARG A 273 -10.28 25.95 -17.09
N ALA A 274 -11.38 25.45 -16.53
CA ALA A 274 -11.41 24.88 -15.19
C ALA A 274 -10.45 23.69 -15.07
N ARG A 275 -10.35 22.85 -16.11
CA ARG A 275 -9.41 21.72 -16.15
C ARG A 275 -7.96 22.21 -16.15
N ALA A 276 -7.62 23.20 -16.96
CA ALA A 276 -6.28 23.80 -16.97
C ALA A 276 -5.91 24.39 -15.60
N ALA A 277 -6.86 25.02 -14.91
CA ALA A 277 -6.64 25.53 -13.55
C ALA A 277 -6.42 24.41 -12.52
N ALA A 278 -7.17 23.31 -12.61
CA ALA A 278 -7.00 22.14 -11.76
C ALA A 278 -5.66 21.44 -12.00
N VAL A 279 -5.24 21.31 -13.26
CA VAL A 279 -3.91 20.79 -13.64
C VAL A 279 -2.81 21.67 -13.07
N ALA A 280 -2.91 23.00 -13.20
CA ALA A 280 -1.93 23.92 -12.63
C ALA A 280 -1.90 23.85 -11.09
N ALA A 281 -3.03 23.57 -10.44
CA ALA A 281 -3.07 23.34 -8.99
C ALA A 281 -2.36 22.03 -8.59
N PHE A 282 -2.56 20.97 -9.38
CA PHE A 282 -1.81 19.72 -9.22
C PHE A 282 -0.30 19.97 -9.36
N ASP A 283 0.12 20.63 -10.44
CA ASP A 283 1.56 20.85 -10.74
C ASP A 283 2.25 21.73 -9.67
N ARG A 284 1.51 22.66 -9.06
CA ARG A 284 2.02 23.44 -7.91
C ARG A 284 2.17 22.59 -6.64
N ALA A 285 1.26 21.66 -6.40
CA ALA A 285 1.30 20.78 -5.23
C ALA A 285 2.36 19.68 -5.38
N PHE A 286 2.57 19.20 -6.61
CA PHE A 286 3.54 18.17 -6.95
C PHE A 286 4.40 18.64 -8.14
N PRO A 287 5.44 19.47 -7.91
CA PRO A 287 6.33 19.93 -8.98
C PRO A 287 7.10 18.80 -9.66
N GLU A 288 7.45 17.77 -8.88
CA GLU A 288 8.13 16.56 -9.34
C GLU A 288 7.33 15.33 -8.89
N PRO A 289 6.17 15.06 -9.52
CA PRO A 289 5.32 13.96 -9.11
C PRO A 289 6.01 12.61 -9.39
N PRO A 290 5.86 11.61 -8.51
CA PRO A 290 6.27 10.24 -8.83
C PRO A 290 5.66 9.77 -10.16
N SER A 291 6.35 8.88 -10.88
CA SER A 291 5.95 8.49 -12.25
C SER A 291 4.52 7.96 -12.33
N PHE A 292 4.08 7.19 -11.33
CA PHE A 292 2.71 6.67 -11.28
C PHE A 292 1.69 7.80 -11.11
N LEU A 293 1.99 8.82 -10.30
CA LEU A 293 1.07 9.92 -10.07
C LEU A 293 0.99 10.84 -11.31
N ALA A 294 2.10 11.01 -12.01
CA ALA A 294 2.14 11.69 -13.30
C ALA A 294 1.28 10.97 -14.36
N SER A 295 1.30 9.63 -14.40
CA SER A 295 0.42 8.87 -15.32
C SER A 295 -1.06 9.00 -14.93
N TRP A 296 -1.38 9.04 -13.63
CA TRP A 296 -2.75 9.25 -13.16
C TRP A 296 -3.26 10.65 -13.53
N ARG A 297 -2.41 11.67 -13.43
CA ARG A 297 -2.72 13.04 -13.88
C ARG A 297 -3.05 13.07 -15.37
N LEU A 298 -2.26 12.41 -16.22
CA LEU A 298 -2.54 12.33 -17.67
C LEU A 298 -3.87 11.62 -17.96
N ALA A 299 -4.13 10.50 -17.28
CA ALA A 299 -5.40 9.79 -17.42
C ALA A 299 -6.60 10.64 -16.94
N ALA A 300 -6.43 11.44 -15.88
CA ALA A 300 -7.44 12.37 -15.40
C ALA A 300 -7.77 13.46 -16.43
N ILE A 301 -6.76 13.99 -17.13
CA ILE A 301 -6.94 14.99 -18.20
C ILE A 301 -7.77 14.36 -19.33
N GLY A 302 -7.38 13.17 -19.79
CA GLY A 302 -8.10 12.44 -20.84
C GLY A 302 -9.54 12.10 -20.46
N ALA A 303 -9.78 11.63 -19.23
CA ALA A 303 -11.11 11.34 -18.72
C ALA A 303 -12.01 12.59 -18.65
N GLY A 304 -11.45 13.72 -18.20
CA GLY A 304 -12.15 15.01 -18.21
C GLY A 304 -12.47 15.50 -19.63
N ALA A 305 -11.53 15.35 -20.57
CA ALA A 305 -11.74 15.71 -21.97
C ALA A 305 -12.82 14.84 -22.64
N ALA A 306 -12.83 13.52 -22.35
CA ALA A 306 -13.86 12.59 -22.80
C ALA A 306 -15.26 13.01 -22.33
N ARG A 307 -15.38 13.41 -21.05
CA ARG A 307 -16.62 13.91 -20.47
C ARG A 307 -17.12 15.17 -21.19
N ASP A 308 -16.23 16.14 -21.43
CA ASP A 308 -16.57 17.37 -22.15
C ASP A 308 -17.01 17.08 -23.59
N ALA A 309 -16.28 16.21 -24.30
CA ALA A 309 -16.59 15.84 -25.68
C ALA A 309 -17.98 15.20 -25.82
N ARG A 310 -18.38 14.36 -24.86
CA ARG A 310 -19.73 13.78 -24.81
C ARG A 310 -20.84 14.78 -24.48
N GLY A 311 -20.48 15.94 -23.90
CA GLY A 311 -21.41 17.04 -23.65
C GLY A 311 -21.61 17.96 -24.87
N VAL A 312 -20.82 17.81 -25.93
CA VAL A 312 -20.97 18.57 -27.17
C VAL A 312 -22.19 18.07 -27.95
N ALA A 313 -22.95 18.99 -28.53
CA ALA A 313 -24.11 18.67 -29.36
C ALA A 313 -23.72 17.79 -30.57
N ASP A 314 -24.62 16.87 -30.94
CA ASP A 314 -24.39 15.93 -32.03
C ASP A 314 -24.00 16.60 -33.36
N GLY A 315 -23.16 15.92 -34.14
CA GLY A 315 -22.65 16.37 -35.44
C GLY A 315 -21.12 16.41 -35.51
N GLU A 316 -20.60 17.08 -36.54
CA GLU A 316 -19.16 17.23 -36.77
C GLU A 316 -18.38 17.81 -35.57
N PRO A 317 -18.89 18.80 -34.82
CA PRO A 317 -18.18 19.32 -33.65
C PRO A 317 -17.98 18.26 -32.55
N ARG A 318 -18.96 17.36 -32.35
CA ARG A 318 -18.84 16.26 -31.38
C ARG A 318 -17.80 15.24 -31.84
N VAL A 319 -17.80 14.87 -33.13
CA VAL A 319 -16.79 13.95 -33.70
C VAL A 319 -15.38 14.49 -33.47
N ALA A 320 -15.12 15.76 -33.81
CA ALA A 320 -13.81 16.38 -33.60
C ALA A 320 -13.42 16.45 -32.11
N ALA A 321 -14.38 16.71 -31.22
CA ALA A 321 -14.14 16.73 -29.78
C ALA A 321 -13.80 15.33 -29.23
N LEU A 322 -14.49 14.28 -29.70
CA LEU A 322 -14.24 12.88 -29.31
C LEU A 322 -12.85 12.43 -29.78
N GLU A 323 -12.47 12.74 -31.03
CA GLU A 323 -11.14 12.43 -31.56
C GLU A 323 -10.03 13.17 -30.80
N SER A 324 -10.24 14.46 -30.48
CA SER A 324 -9.28 15.22 -29.66
C SER A 324 -9.13 14.62 -28.26
N ALA A 325 -10.23 14.21 -27.62
CA ALA A 325 -10.19 13.57 -26.31
C ALA A 325 -9.49 12.19 -26.34
N ALA A 326 -9.66 11.43 -27.42
CA ALA A 326 -8.94 10.18 -27.62
C ALA A 326 -7.42 10.42 -27.71
N ILE A 327 -6.98 11.47 -28.40
CA ILE A 327 -5.54 11.84 -28.48
C ILE A 327 -4.97 12.18 -27.09
N GLU A 328 -5.72 12.91 -26.26
CA GLU A 328 -5.31 13.21 -24.87
C GLU A 328 -5.12 11.93 -24.04
N LEU A 329 -6.00 10.94 -24.18
CA LEU A 329 -5.83 9.64 -23.52
C LEU A 329 -4.60 8.89 -24.02
N LEU A 330 -4.30 8.95 -25.32
CA LEU A 330 -3.11 8.30 -25.89
C LEU A 330 -1.78 8.89 -25.39
N ALA A 331 -1.79 10.08 -24.79
CA ALA A 331 -0.61 10.62 -24.11
C ALA A 331 -0.15 9.75 -22.91
N VAL A 332 -1.07 9.01 -22.28
CA VAL A 332 -0.76 8.10 -21.17
C VAL A 332 0.21 6.99 -21.61
N PRO A 333 -0.15 6.07 -22.54
CA PRO A 333 0.77 5.02 -22.97
C PRO A 333 1.99 5.54 -23.72
N ALA A 334 1.90 6.72 -24.36
CA ALA A 334 3.06 7.36 -24.98
C ALA A 334 4.12 7.82 -23.97
N SER A 335 3.70 8.15 -22.74
CA SER A 335 4.62 8.60 -21.69
C SER A 335 5.53 7.49 -21.15
N GLY A 336 5.10 6.22 -21.22
CA GLY A 336 5.83 5.09 -20.64
C GLY A 336 5.98 5.13 -19.12
N LEU A 337 5.20 5.96 -18.43
CA LEU A 337 5.30 6.19 -16.99
C LEU A 337 4.60 5.10 -16.15
N ASP A 338 3.57 4.45 -16.72
CA ASP A 338 2.79 3.43 -16.03
C ASP A 338 3.50 2.07 -16.07
N ARG A 339 4.12 1.70 -14.94
CA ARG A 339 4.75 0.39 -14.76
C ARG A 339 3.75 -0.74 -14.54
N THR A 340 2.50 -0.42 -14.21
CA THR A 340 1.46 -1.43 -13.92
C THR A 340 0.77 -1.90 -15.20
N GLY A 341 0.75 -1.06 -16.23
CA GLY A 341 0.01 -1.27 -17.47
C GLY A 341 -1.49 -1.02 -17.39
N LEU A 342 -2.02 -0.73 -16.20
CA LEU A 342 -3.45 -0.57 -15.99
C LEU A 342 -3.96 0.78 -16.47
N VAL A 343 -3.18 1.83 -16.22
CA VAL A 343 -3.51 3.20 -16.63
C VAL A 343 -3.38 3.28 -18.15
N ASP A 344 -2.35 2.63 -18.72
CA ASP A 344 -2.21 2.45 -20.17
C ASP A 344 -3.42 1.70 -20.76
N ALA A 345 -3.81 0.58 -20.16
CA ALA A 345 -4.93 -0.22 -20.65
C ALA A 345 -6.28 0.52 -20.55
N TYR A 346 -6.50 1.23 -19.44
CA TYR A 346 -7.65 2.13 -19.29
C TYR A 346 -7.69 3.18 -20.39
N ALA A 347 -6.57 3.87 -20.63
CA ALA A 347 -6.51 4.95 -21.61
C ALA A 347 -6.78 4.45 -23.03
N LEU A 348 -6.25 3.27 -23.39
CA LEU A 348 -6.50 2.63 -24.68
C LEU A 348 -7.96 2.18 -24.84
N GLU A 349 -8.56 1.61 -23.79
CA GLU A 349 -9.97 1.22 -23.78
C GLU A 349 -10.91 2.43 -23.97
N GLU A 350 -10.68 3.50 -23.22
CA GLU A 350 -11.52 4.70 -23.31
C GLU A 350 -11.29 5.43 -24.64
N ALA A 351 -10.06 5.49 -25.15
CA ALA A 351 -9.77 6.03 -26.47
C ALA A 351 -10.47 5.23 -27.58
N ALA A 352 -10.47 3.89 -27.50
CA ALA A 352 -11.19 3.04 -28.45
C ALA A 352 -12.69 3.33 -28.43
N ARG A 353 -13.27 3.51 -27.23
CA ARG A 353 -14.69 3.88 -27.06
C ARG A 353 -15.01 5.22 -27.72
N LEU A 354 -14.20 6.26 -27.47
CA LEU A 354 -14.42 7.59 -28.04
C LEU A 354 -14.31 7.60 -29.57
N VAL A 355 -13.32 6.90 -30.12
CA VAL A 355 -13.11 6.81 -31.56
C VAL A 355 -14.23 6.00 -32.23
N ARG A 356 -14.78 4.99 -31.55
CA ARG A 356 -15.98 4.28 -31.98
C ARG A 356 -17.20 5.20 -31.99
N GLU A 357 -17.41 5.97 -30.92
CA GLU A 357 -18.47 6.99 -30.84
C GLU A 357 -18.35 8.03 -31.97
N ALA A 358 -17.12 8.32 -32.42
CA ALA A 358 -16.83 9.18 -33.56
C ALA A 358 -17.05 8.52 -34.94
N GLY A 359 -17.34 7.22 -35.00
CA GLY A 359 -17.64 6.46 -36.22
C GLY A 359 -16.44 5.73 -36.85
N ASN A 360 -15.30 5.63 -36.17
CA ASN A 360 -14.08 4.99 -36.71
C ASN A 360 -13.80 3.63 -36.06
N GLU A 361 -14.56 2.61 -36.46
CA GLU A 361 -14.45 1.24 -35.94
C GLU A 361 -13.07 0.60 -36.18
N ALA A 362 -12.43 0.90 -37.30
CA ALA A 362 -11.13 0.32 -37.64
C ALA A 362 -10.02 0.75 -36.67
N LEU A 363 -10.00 2.04 -36.29
CA LEU A 363 -9.05 2.54 -35.30
C LEU A 363 -9.41 2.04 -33.90
N ALA A 364 -10.70 1.98 -33.54
CA ALA A 364 -11.14 1.42 -32.26
C ALA A 364 -10.64 -0.03 -32.06
N ALA A 365 -10.82 -0.89 -33.06
CA ALA A 365 -10.36 -2.29 -33.02
C ALA A 365 -8.82 -2.39 -32.88
N ARG A 366 -8.06 -1.46 -33.50
CA ARG A 366 -6.60 -1.43 -33.36
C ARG A 366 -6.15 -1.03 -31.97
N LEU A 367 -6.85 -0.09 -31.33
CA LEU A 367 -6.57 0.34 -29.96
C LEU A 367 -6.88 -0.77 -28.95
N GLU A 368 -7.96 -1.53 -29.15
CA GLU A 368 -8.30 -2.71 -28.34
C GLU A 368 -7.22 -3.80 -28.45
N SER A 369 -6.74 -4.10 -29.66
CA SER A 369 -5.63 -5.04 -29.84
C SER A 369 -4.36 -4.58 -29.13
N LEU A 370 -4.04 -3.28 -29.16
CA LEU A 370 -2.88 -2.72 -28.45
C LEU A 370 -3.04 -2.80 -26.93
N ARG A 371 -4.26 -2.59 -26.40
CA ARG A 371 -4.58 -2.75 -24.98
C ARG A 371 -4.28 -4.17 -24.51
N ASP A 372 -4.76 -5.16 -25.25
CA ASP A 372 -4.59 -6.57 -24.90
C ASP A 372 -3.11 -7.00 -24.97
N GLU A 373 -2.36 -6.47 -25.95
CA GLU A 373 -0.92 -6.66 -26.05
C GLU A 373 -0.19 -6.07 -24.83
N ARG A 374 -0.58 -4.88 -24.38
CA ARG A 374 0.04 -4.23 -23.21
C ARG A 374 -0.26 -4.98 -21.91
N LEU A 375 -1.51 -5.40 -21.71
CA LEU A 375 -1.89 -6.18 -20.53
C LEU A 375 -1.13 -7.51 -20.46
N SER A 376 -1.02 -8.24 -21.58
CA SER A 376 -0.29 -9.51 -21.63
C SER A 376 1.21 -9.37 -21.37
N ARG A 377 1.86 -8.33 -21.90
CA ARG A 377 3.29 -8.05 -21.60
C ARG A 377 3.54 -7.78 -20.12
N ASN A 378 2.64 -7.08 -19.45
CA ASN A 378 2.82 -6.72 -18.03
C ASN A 378 2.61 -7.91 -17.09
N VAL A 379 1.66 -8.80 -17.39
CA VAL A 379 1.53 -10.08 -16.66
C VAL A 379 2.82 -10.91 -16.79
N GLY A 380 3.42 -10.94 -17.98
CA GLY A 380 4.70 -11.63 -18.21
C GLY A 380 5.90 -11.00 -17.50
N ALA A 381 5.91 -9.68 -17.31
CA ALA A 381 6.95 -8.96 -16.58
C ALA A 381 6.85 -9.16 -15.06
N GLN A 382 5.62 -9.20 -14.52
CA GLN A 382 5.38 -9.47 -13.09
C GLN A 382 5.73 -10.90 -12.68
N ALA A 383 5.59 -11.88 -13.59
CA ALA A 383 5.93 -13.27 -13.32
C ALA A 383 7.45 -13.57 -13.29
N ARG A 384 8.31 -12.61 -13.67
CA ARG A 384 9.76 -12.78 -13.57
C ARG A 384 10.24 -12.25 -12.21
N PRO A 385 10.78 -13.11 -11.32
CA PRO A 385 11.37 -12.64 -10.08
C PRO A 385 12.46 -11.64 -10.42
N THR A 386 12.35 -10.43 -9.88
CA THR A 386 13.39 -9.42 -9.99
C THR A 386 14.58 -9.93 -9.18
N THR A 387 15.50 -10.62 -9.84
CA THR A 387 16.80 -10.92 -9.26
C THR A 387 17.55 -9.59 -9.16
N SER A 388 17.28 -8.85 -8.09
CA SER A 388 18.10 -7.72 -7.67
C SER A 388 19.50 -8.27 -7.41
N THR A 389 20.35 -8.15 -8.42
CA THR A 389 21.75 -8.51 -8.35
C THR A 389 22.39 -7.42 -7.51
N THR A 390 22.38 -7.61 -6.20
CA THR A 390 23.16 -6.81 -5.26
C THR A 390 24.62 -7.03 -5.61
N THR A 391 25.16 -6.13 -6.43
CA THR A 391 26.60 -6.03 -6.62
C THR A 391 27.11 -5.28 -5.40
N ALA A 392 27.55 -6.01 -4.39
CA ALA A 392 28.28 -5.42 -3.28
C ALA A 392 29.65 -4.93 -3.79
N PRO A 393 30.16 -3.78 -3.30
CA PRO A 393 31.48 -3.27 -3.65
C PRO A 393 32.63 -4.17 -3.21
#